data_AF-A0A932NFU6-F1
#
_entry.id   AF-A0A932NFU6-F1
#
_cell.length_a   1.000
_cell.length_b   1.000
_cell.length_c   1.000
_cell.angle_alpha   90.00
_cell.angle_beta   90.00
_cell.angle_gamma   90.00
#
_symmetry.space_group_name_H-M   'P 1'
#
loop_
_entity.id
_entity.type
_entity.pdbx_description
1 polymer ?
#
loop_
_entity_poly.entity_id
_entity_poly.type
_entity_poly.pdbx_seq_one_letter_code
_entity_poly.pdbx_strand_id
1 'polypeptide(L)'
;MVIIYSTPKSLHSKIEKKMEHWKHTKVSVDEIESVLTNFIPETWSFHNTYFKITHPSLVNHSHCNYHGDFFINLYHSEVDFKEIIYLVEIIEHIRNKRLVGQGLPL
;
A
#
# COMPACT_ATOMS: atom_id res chain seq x y z
N MET A 1 7.69 14.25 -24.11
CA MET A 1 6.23 14.02 -23.98
C MET A 1 6.05 13.05 -22.83
N VAL A 2 5.67 13.53 -21.64
CA VAL A 2 5.48 12.68 -20.46
C VAL A 2 4.01 12.28 -20.42
N ILE A 3 3.72 11.02 -20.69
CA ILE A 3 2.36 10.49 -20.59
C ILE A 3 2.09 10.25 -19.10
N ILE A 4 1.33 11.14 -18.47
CA ILE A 4 0.84 10.96 -17.11
C ILE A 4 -0.34 9.98 -17.21
N TYR A 5 -0.13 8.74 -16.80
CA TYR A 5 -1.24 7.80 -16.60
C TYR A 5 -2.02 8.23 -15.36
N SER A 6 -3.00 9.10 -15.55
CA SER A 6 -4.01 9.37 -14.54
C SER A 6 -4.83 8.10 -14.34
N THR A 7 -4.60 7.39 -13.25
CA THR A 7 -5.39 6.23 -12.86
C THR A 7 -6.86 6.66 -12.74
N PRO A 8 -7.81 6.00 -13.44
CA PRO A 8 -9.19 6.46 -13.48
C PRO A 8 -9.82 6.41 -12.08
N LYS A 9 -10.60 7.44 -11.72
CA LYS A 9 -11.32 7.57 -10.43
C LYS A 9 -12.10 6.30 -10.02
N SER A 10 -12.54 5.48 -10.97
CA SER A 10 -13.27 4.23 -10.70
C SER A 10 -12.38 3.10 -10.15
N LEU A 11 -11.07 3.11 -10.45
CA LEU A 11 -10.12 2.14 -9.90
C LEU A 11 -9.85 2.43 -8.42
N HIS A 12 -9.70 3.71 -8.06
CA HIS A 12 -9.56 4.14 -6.66
C HIS A 12 -10.75 3.71 -5.80
N SER A 13 -11.99 3.91 -6.26
CA SER A 13 -13.19 3.49 -5.52
C SER A 13 -13.28 1.95 -5.35
N LYS A 14 -12.77 1.17 -6.31
CA LYS A 14 -12.73 -0.30 -6.20
C LYS A 14 -11.71 -0.77 -5.16
N ILE A 15 -10.57 -0.11 -5.08
CA ILE A 15 -9.54 -0.47 -4.10
C ILE A 15 -9.91 0.01 -2.71
N GLU A 16 -10.50 1.19 -2.55
CA GLU A 16 -11.04 1.63 -1.25
C GLU A 16 -12.09 0.64 -0.72
N LYS A 17 -12.99 0.16 -1.59
CA LYS A 17 -13.95 -0.90 -1.23
C LYS A 17 -13.27 -2.22 -0.88
N LYS A 18 -12.17 -2.59 -1.56
CA LYS A 18 -11.39 -3.78 -1.22
C LYS A 18 -10.68 -3.62 0.12
N MET A 19 -10.07 -2.46 0.38
CA MET A 19 -9.39 -2.14 1.63
C MET A 19 -10.37 -2.12 2.81
N GLU A 20 -11.58 -1.56 2.64
CA GLU A 20 -12.65 -1.67 3.63
C GLU A 20 -13.13 -3.11 3.83
N HIS A 21 -13.21 -3.91 2.76
CA HIS A 21 -13.55 -5.33 2.88
C HIS A 21 -12.49 -6.12 3.64
N TRP A 22 -11.21 -5.83 3.39
CA TRP A 22 -10.07 -6.42 4.08
C TRP A 22 -10.07 -6.13 5.60
N LYS A 23 -10.77 -5.07 6.05
CA LYS A 23 -11.04 -4.82 7.48
C LYS A 23 -12.03 -5.81 8.11
N HIS A 24 -12.62 -6.72 7.36
CA HIS A 24 -13.58 -7.69 7.90
C HIS A 24 -13.38 -9.11 7.35
N THR A 25 -12.40 -9.33 6.47
CA THR A 25 -12.20 -10.61 5.79
C THR A 25 -10.73 -11.01 5.73
N LYS A 26 -10.49 -12.32 5.67
CA LYS A 26 -9.15 -12.84 5.36
C LYS A 26 -8.75 -12.38 3.95
N VAL A 27 -7.50 -11.97 3.80
CA VAL A 27 -6.92 -11.47 2.55
C VAL A 27 -5.87 -12.45 2.07
N SER A 28 -5.88 -12.81 0.79
CA SER A 28 -4.84 -13.65 0.21
C SER A 28 -3.61 -12.83 -0.19
N VAL A 29 -2.47 -13.51 -0.30
CA VAL A 29 -1.22 -12.90 -0.79
C VAL A 29 -1.40 -12.30 -2.19
N ASP A 30 -2.08 -13.01 -3.10
CA ASP A 30 -2.34 -12.53 -4.47
C ASP A 30 -3.14 -11.22 -4.50
N GLU A 31 -4.08 -11.05 -3.58
CA GLU A 31 -4.86 -9.81 -3.48
C GLU A 31 -4.00 -8.64 -3.03
N ILE A 32 -3.08 -8.86 -2.10
CA ILE A 32 -2.13 -7.85 -1.64
C ILE A 32 -1.18 -7.46 -2.78
N GLU A 33 -0.58 -8.44 -3.49
CA GLU A 33 0.29 -8.19 -4.63
C GLU A 33 -0.41 -7.38 -5.72
N SER A 34 -1.66 -7.73 -6.04
CA SER A 34 -2.46 -7.02 -7.03
C SER A 34 -2.61 -5.54 -6.67
N VAL A 35 -2.90 -5.22 -5.41
CA VAL A 35 -3.02 -3.82 -4.96
C VAL A 35 -1.65 -3.13 -5.00
N LEU A 36 -0.61 -3.73 -4.43
CA LEU A 36 0.73 -3.12 -4.40
C LEU A 36 1.28 -2.83 -5.80
N THR A 37 1.10 -3.76 -6.73
CA THR A 37 1.48 -3.58 -8.16
C THR A 37 0.77 -2.40 -8.81
N ASN A 38 -0.49 -2.16 -8.46
CA ASN A 38 -1.27 -1.07 -9.07
C ASN A 38 -0.98 0.30 -8.44
N PHE A 39 -0.67 0.36 -7.13
CA PHE A 39 -0.50 1.63 -6.43
C PHE A 39 0.94 2.10 -6.31
N ILE A 40 1.85 1.16 -6.04
CA ILE A 40 3.22 1.48 -5.66
C ILE A 40 4.26 0.50 -6.25
N PRO A 41 4.20 0.15 -7.55
CA PRO A 41 4.95 -0.97 -8.16
C PRO A 41 6.47 -0.94 -7.93
N GLU A 42 7.05 0.23 -7.72
CA GLU A 42 8.50 0.42 -7.61
C GLU A 42 9.01 0.38 -6.16
N THR A 43 8.10 0.37 -5.17
CA THR A 43 8.46 0.57 -3.76
C THR A 43 8.02 -0.59 -2.88
N TRP A 44 7.83 -1.77 -3.44
CA TRP A 44 7.61 -2.99 -2.66
C TRP A 44 8.37 -4.19 -3.24
N SER A 45 8.60 -5.18 -2.39
CA SER A 45 9.20 -6.46 -2.73
C SER A 45 8.57 -7.57 -1.89
N PHE A 46 8.50 -8.78 -2.45
CA PHE A 46 8.05 -9.96 -1.74
C PHE A 46 9.21 -10.91 -1.49
N HIS A 47 9.36 -11.35 -0.25
CA HIS A 47 10.43 -12.24 0.18
C HIS A 47 9.86 -13.38 0.99
N ASN A 48 9.67 -14.54 0.35
CA ASN A 48 9.16 -15.78 0.91
C ASN A 48 7.81 -15.64 1.65
N THR A 49 7.85 -15.07 2.84
CA THR A 49 6.75 -14.96 3.79
C THR A 49 6.52 -13.53 4.26
N TYR A 50 7.08 -12.51 3.60
CA TYR A 50 6.79 -11.13 3.95
C TYR A 50 6.81 -10.19 2.75
N PHE A 51 5.96 -9.16 2.80
CA PHE A 51 6.10 -7.99 1.95
C PHE A 51 6.97 -6.95 2.64
N LYS A 52 7.85 -6.33 1.88
CA LYS A 52 8.59 -5.14 2.28
C LYS A 52 8.18 -3.99 1.38
N ILE A 53 7.70 -2.90 1.96
CA ILE A 53 7.40 -1.64 1.28
C ILE A 53 8.42 -0.61 1.72
N THR A 54 9.14 0.01 0.79
CA THR A 54 10.16 1.02 1.08
C THR A 54 9.84 2.30 0.33
N HIS A 55 9.44 3.34 1.03
CA HIS A 55 9.10 4.61 0.38
C HIS A 55 9.64 5.81 1.18
N PRO A 56 10.25 6.84 0.54
CA PRO A 56 10.83 7.99 1.26
C PRO A 56 9.84 8.73 2.16
N SER A 57 8.55 8.73 1.81
CA SER A 57 7.50 9.33 2.63
C SER A 57 7.20 8.58 3.92
N LEU A 58 7.71 7.37 4.08
CA LEU A 58 7.53 6.52 5.25
C LEU A 58 8.62 6.72 6.30
N VAL A 59 9.65 7.52 6.01
CA VAL A 59 10.67 7.88 6.99
C VAL A 59 9.98 8.52 8.20
N ASN A 60 10.20 7.95 9.39
CA ASN A 60 9.57 8.32 10.66
C ASN A 60 8.03 8.09 10.72
N HIS A 61 7.47 7.26 9.84
CA HIS A 61 6.07 6.84 9.95
C HIS A 61 5.89 5.80 11.07
N SER A 62 4.75 5.83 11.77
CA SER A 62 4.50 5.06 13.01
C SER A 62 4.68 3.54 12.92
N HIS A 63 4.64 2.99 11.69
CA HIS A 63 4.76 1.56 11.42
C HIS A 63 6.03 1.20 10.66
N CYS A 64 6.91 2.17 10.44
CA CYS A 64 8.10 2.02 9.62
C CYS A 64 9.37 2.19 10.44
N ASN A 65 10.45 1.59 9.96
CA ASN A 65 11.76 1.89 10.52
C ASN A 65 12.25 3.29 10.10
N TYR A 66 13.42 3.69 10.59
CA TYR A 66 14.05 4.97 10.27
C TYR A 66 14.45 5.13 8.79
N HIS A 67 14.49 4.03 8.01
CA HIS A 67 14.70 4.05 6.56
C HIS A 67 13.40 4.18 5.76
N GLY A 68 12.23 4.17 6.42
CA GLY A 68 10.94 4.16 5.75
C GLY A 68 10.56 2.79 5.18
N ASP A 69 11.10 1.72 5.75
CA ASP A 69 10.65 0.36 5.43
C ASP A 69 9.48 -0.04 6.32
N PHE A 70 8.41 -0.53 5.69
CA PHE A 70 7.30 -1.24 6.31
C PHE A 70 7.38 -2.72 5.94
N PHE A 71 7.16 -3.60 6.91
CA PHE A 71 7.18 -5.05 6.72
C PHE A 71 5.84 -5.64 7.14
N ILE A 72 5.32 -6.54 6.32
CA ILE A 72 4.09 -7.30 6.56
C ILE A 72 4.47 -8.76 6.57
N ASN A 73 4.34 -9.42 7.70
CA ASN A 73 4.55 -10.86 7.74
C ASN A 73 3.29 -11.59 7.27
N LEU A 74 3.50 -12.59 6.43
CA LEU A 74 2.48 -13.51 5.93
C LEU A 74 2.73 -14.92 6.49
N TYR A 75 3.39 -15.00 7.65
CA TYR A 75 3.76 -16.28 8.27
C TYR A 75 2.50 -16.97 8.77
N HIS A 76 2.31 -18.22 8.34
CA HIS A 76 1.04 -18.97 8.43
C HIS A 76 -0.04 -18.35 7.53
N SER A 77 -0.98 -19.19 7.09
CA SER A 77 -2.06 -18.90 6.12
C SER A 77 -3.03 -17.77 6.51
N GLU A 78 -2.65 -16.93 7.46
CA GLU A 78 -3.42 -15.86 8.06
C GLU A 78 -2.47 -14.67 8.26
N VAL A 79 -2.59 -13.67 7.40
CA VAL A 79 -2.01 -12.36 7.68
C VAL A 79 -2.73 -11.80 8.90
N ASP A 80 -2.00 -11.31 9.90
CA ASP A 80 -2.63 -10.69 11.06
C ASP A 80 -3.47 -9.52 10.55
N PHE A 81 -4.74 -9.52 10.96
CA PHE A 81 -5.70 -8.48 10.66
C PHE A 81 -5.13 -7.06 10.93
N LYS A 82 -4.33 -6.93 11.98
CA LYS A 82 -3.65 -5.70 12.36
C LYS A 82 -2.61 -5.27 11.32
N GLU A 83 -1.87 -6.21 10.72
CA GLU A 83 -0.90 -5.91 9.68
C GLU A 83 -1.57 -5.46 8.37
N ILE A 84 -2.76 -6.00 8.07
CA ILE A 84 -3.58 -5.56 6.94
C ILE A 84 -4.06 -4.11 7.14
N ILE A 85 -4.49 -3.73 8.35
CA ILE A 85 -4.85 -2.34 8.65
C ILE A 85 -3.64 -1.42 8.44
N TYR A 86 -2.46 -1.81 8.93
CA TYR A 86 -1.26 -1.00 8.74
C TYR A 86 -0.87 -0.89 7.27
N LEU A 87 -1.02 -1.95 6.48
CA LEU A 87 -0.81 -1.89 5.04
C LEU A 87 -1.72 -0.85 4.38
N VAL A 88 -2.99 -0.81 4.77
CA VAL A 88 -3.96 0.17 4.27
C VAL A 88 -3.50 1.60 4.55
N GLU A 89 -3.13 1.89 5.80
CA GLU A 89 -2.65 3.22 6.20
C GLU A 89 -1.38 3.63 5.44
N ILE A 90 -0.45 2.69 5.23
CA ILE A 90 0.79 2.92 4.49
C ILE A 90 0.51 3.29 3.03
N ILE A 91 -0.38 2.54 2.36
CA ILE A 91 -0.77 2.81 0.97
C ILE A 91 -1.44 4.20 0.86
N GLU A 92 -2.36 4.52 1.77
CA GLU A 92 -3.05 5.82 1.79
C GLU A 92 -2.08 6.98 2.02
N HIS A 93 -1.15 6.84 2.96
CA HIS A 93 -0.15 7.86 3.25
C HIS A 93 0.75 8.13 2.04
N ILE A 94 1.26 7.09 1.38
CA ILE A 94 2.06 7.22 0.16
C ILE A 94 1.26 7.94 -0.94
N ARG A 95 0.00 7.54 -1.15
CA ARG A 95 -0.89 8.15 -2.14
C ARG A 95 -1.12 9.64 -1.86
N ASN A 96 -1.43 9.99 -0.62
CA ASN A 96 -1.69 11.38 -0.23
C ASN A 96 -0.45 12.26 -0.44
N LYS A 97 0.74 11.76 -0.12
CA LYS A 97 2.01 12.48 -0.37
C LYS A 97 2.32 12.65 -1.86
N ARG A 98 1.97 11.67 -2.70
CA ARG A 98 2.10 11.77 -4.16
C ARG A 98 1.19 12.87 -4.74
N LEU A 99 -0.04 13.00 -4.23
CA LEU A 99 -0.98 14.06 -4.65
C LEU A 99 -0.48 15.46 -4.25
N VAL A 100 0.07 15.60 -3.03
CA VAL A 100 0.64 16.87 -2.55
C VAL A 100 1.89 17.26 -3.35
N GLY A 101 2.75 16.29 -3.70
CA GLY A 101 3.95 16.53 -4.51
C GLY A 101 3.68 16.91 -5.98
N GLN A 102 2.47 16.66 -6.48
CA GLN A 102 2.06 17.02 -7.85
C GLN A 102 1.32 18.37 -7.95
N GLY A 103 1.16 19.10 -6.85
CA GLY A 103 0.58 20.45 -6.87
C GLY A 103 -0.87 20.53 -7.36
N LEU A 104 -1.68 19.48 -7.15
CA LEU A 104 -3.14 19.63 -7.33
C LEU A 104 -3.72 20.35 -6.08
N PRO A 105 -4.39 21.50 -6.24
CA PRO A 105 -5.09 22.15 -5.14
C PRO A 105 -6.28 21.28 -4.70
N LEU A 106 -6.55 21.33 -3.39
CA LEU A 106 -7.74 20.77 -2.72
C LEU A 106 -9.03 21.32 -3.34
#